data_AF-A0A926WFZ7-F1
#
_entry.id   AF-A0A926WFZ7-F1
#
_cell.length_a   1.000
_cell.length_b   1.000
_cell.length_c   1.000
_cell.angle_alpha   90.00
_cell.angle_beta   90.00
_cell.angle_gamma   90.00
#
_symmetry.space_group_name_H-M   'P 1'
#
loop_
_entity.id
_entity.type
_entity.pdbx_description
1 polymer ?
#
loop_
_entity_poly.entity_id
_entity_poly.type
_entity_poly.pdbx_seq_one_letter_code
_entity_poly.pdbx_strand_id
1 'polypeptide(L)'
;MNLTATSLSIIAILSLLSPVQAQVIQLPGSNNQAQPIDGNEPNILSPNSQSNSLLSMAGGDRLMKEAEQAVSGQNYTLAAKKLQEARQVYNQLSNFYQELNASFSGIDIRVSDSQRKKALETAQKRDEATYQLALVHRALNQPELAVPLLIQIIKSQNPTRELGKKAYQQLFELGFVDTAYPRQGAK
;
A
#
# COMPACT_ATOMS: atom_id res chain seq x y z
N MET A 1 -51.05 42.68 -26.88
CA MET A 1 -51.19 44.01 -26.28
C MET A 1 -50.18 44.12 -25.14
N ASN A 2 -49.11 44.92 -25.35
CA ASN A 2 -48.34 45.78 -24.43
C ASN A 2 -48.83 45.86 -22.97
N LEU A 3 -48.05 46.05 -21.89
CA LEU A 3 -46.62 46.21 -21.58
C LEU A 3 -46.49 46.38 -20.03
N THR A 4 -45.26 46.36 -19.48
CA THR A 4 -44.81 46.86 -18.14
C THR A 4 -44.96 45.91 -16.92
N ALA A 5 -44.06 45.83 -15.94
CA ALA A 5 -42.80 46.51 -15.65
C ALA A 5 -41.81 45.60 -14.89
N THR A 6 -40.53 45.96 -15.03
CA THR A 6 -39.31 45.51 -14.35
C THR A 6 -39.32 45.60 -12.82
N SER A 7 -38.56 44.73 -12.14
CA SER A 7 -37.73 45.10 -10.96
C SER A 7 -36.64 44.06 -10.71
N LEU A 8 -35.40 44.51 -10.81
CA LEU A 8 -34.14 43.81 -10.54
C LEU A 8 -33.74 44.16 -9.10
N SER A 9 -33.63 43.17 -8.21
CA SER A 9 -33.07 43.39 -6.87
C SER A 9 -31.76 42.64 -6.73
N ILE A 10 -30.68 43.40 -6.86
CA ILE A 10 -29.31 43.01 -6.52
C ILE A 10 -29.23 43.00 -4.99
N ILE A 11 -29.12 41.81 -4.39
CA ILE A 11 -28.77 41.71 -2.97
C ILE A 11 -27.25 41.63 -2.88
N ALA A 12 -26.62 42.75 -2.56
CA ALA A 12 -25.24 42.80 -2.11
C ALA A 12 -25.19 42.32 -0.65
N ILE A 13 -24.78 41.07 -0.42
CA ILE A 13 -24.45 40.59 0.93
C ILE A 13 -22.98 40.91 1.18
N LEU A 14 -22.75 42.00 1.89
CA LEU A 14 -21.44 42.37 2.44
C LEU A 14 -21.15 41.45 3.64
N SER A 15 -20.47 40.33 3.41
CA SER A 15 -19.98 39.47 4.48
C SER A 15 -18.75 40.12 5.14
N LEU A 16 -18.98 40.72 6.30
CA LEU A 16 -17.93 41.13 7.23
C LEU A 16 -17.20 39.87 7.73
N LEU A 17 -15.97 39.66 7.29
CA LEU A 17 -15.07 38.67 7.87
C LEU A 17 -14.57 39.20 9.21
N SER A 18 -15.07 38.64 10.30
CA SER A 18 -14.44 38.79 11.61
C SER A 18 -13.07 38.10 11.57
N PRO A 19 -11.98 38.72 12.06
CA PRO A 19 -10.74 37.99 12.26
C PRO A 19 -10.97 36.97 13.39
N VAL A 20 -10.93 35.69 13.04
CA VAL A 20 -10.79 34.63 14.04
C VAL A 20 -9.41 34.79 14.66
N GLN A 21 -9.37 35.38 15.84
CA GLN A 21 -8.21 35.31 16.71
C GLN A 21 -8.11 33.85 17.17
N ALA A 22 -7.12 33.12 16.67
CA ALA A 22 -6.80 31.79 17.13
C ALA A 22 -6.48 31.86 18.64
N GLN A 23 -7.42 31.42 19.47
CA GLN A 23 -7.17 31.20 20.89
C GLN A 23 -6.26 29.97 21.00
N VAL A 24 -5.00 30.23 21.35
CA VAL A 24 -4.04 29.21 21.76
C VAL A 24 -4.58 28.57 23.04
N ILE A 25 -4.96 27.29 22.95
CA ILE A 25 -5.22 26.45 24.13
C ILE A 25 -3.86 26.29 24.85
N GLN A 26 -3.70 26.95 25.99
CA GLN A 26 -2.58 26.68 26.90
C GLN A 26 -2.84 25.36 27.62
N LEU A 27 -2.12 24.31 27.22
CA LEU A 27 -1.98 23.08 27.99
C LEU A 27 -0.93 23.33 29.09
N PRO A 28 -1.18 22.97 30.36
CA PRO A 28 -0.22 23.21 31.43
C PRO A 28 0.94 22.22 31.33
N GLY A 29 2.16 22.75 31.18
CA GLY A 29 3.42 22.06 31.48
C GLY A 29 4.09 21.34 30.31
N SER A 30 4.89 22.08 29.54
CA SER A 30 6.05 21.51 28.83
C SER A 30 7.07 22.63 28.62
N ASN A 31 8.06 22.68 29.52
CA ASN A 31 9.29 23.43 29.29
C ASN A 31 10.05 22.72 28.16
N ASN A 32 9.82 23.13 26.92
CA ASN A 32 10.73 22.86 25.81
C ASN A 32 11.08 24.20 25.17
N GLN A 33 12.11 24.84 25.72
CA GLN A 33 12.85 25.85 24.99
C GLN A 33 13.45 25.16 23.77
N ALA A 34 13.04 25.55 22.57
CA ALA A 34 13.73 25.15 21.36
C ALA A 34 15.16 25.71 21.43
N GLN A 35 16.15 24.84 21.64
CA GLN A 35 17.55 25.21 21.53
C GLN A 35 17.89 25.54 20.07
N PRO A 36 18.72 26.56 19.81
CA PRO A 36 19.27 26.80 18.48
C PRO A 36 20.06 25.58 18.02
N ILE A 37 19.92 25.20 16.75
CA ILE A 37 20.73 24.14 16.14
C ILE A 37 22.19 24.65 16.10
N ASP A 38 23.07 24.02 16.88
CA ASP A 38 24.51 24.28 16.83
C ASP A 38 25.06 23.75 15.49
N GLY A 39 25.71 24.62 14.72
CA GLY A 39 26.21 24.33 13.37
C GLY A 39 27.39 23.35 13.31
N ASN A 40 27.81 22.81 14.45
CA ASN A 40 28.90 21.85 14.58
C ASN A 40 28.45 20.42 14.88
N GLU A 41 27.15 20.15 15.02
CA GLU A 41 26.65 18.77 15.14
C GLU A 41 26.41 18.15 13.75
N PRO A 42 27.00 16.98 13.45
CA PRO A 42 26.69 16.26 12.22
C PRO A 42 25.20 15.89 12.22
N ASN A 43 24.50 16.22 11.13
CA ASN A 43 23.08 15.92 10.92
C ASN A 43 22.72 14.48 11.32
N ILE A 44 22.11 14.30 12.50
CA ILE A 44 21.80 12.98 13.10
C ILE A 44 20.52 12.36 12.50
N LEU A 45 19.99 12.88 11.39
CA LEU A 45 18.91 12.25 10.63
C LEU A 45 19.48 11.13 9.75
N SER A 46 19.95 10.06 10.39
CA SER A 46 20.39 8.85 9.71
C SER A 46 19.19 8.12 9.07
N PRO A 47 19.30 7.59 7.84
CA PRO A 47 18.28 6.75 7.18
C PRO A 47 17.93 5.43 7.90
N ASN A 48 18.49 5.17 9.09
CA ASN A 48 18.31 3.94 9.83
C ASN A 48 17.03 3.93 10.70
N SER A 49 16.39 5.09 10.93
CA SER A 49 15.13 5.15 11.69
C SER A 49 13.94 4.53 10.91
N GLN A 50 14.04 4.40 9.58
CA GLN A 50 13.03 3.69 8.77
C GLN A 50 12.90 2.19 9.10
N SER A 51 13.91 1.56 9.72
CA SER A 51 13.91 0.12 10.06
C SER A 51 12.76 -0.28 11.00
N ASN A 52 12.31 0.67 11.83
CA ASN A 52 11.22 0.46 12.79
C ASN A 52 9.86 0.99 12.28
N SER A 53 9.84 1.66 11.12
CA SER A 53 8.59 2.16 10.54
C SER A 53 7.75 0.99 10.00
N LEU A 54 6.45 0.99 10.32
CA LEU A 54 5.49 0.04 9.76
C LEU A 54 5.38 0.17 8.24
N LEU A 55 5.48 1.39 7.70
CA LEU A 55 5.40 1.65 6.26
C LEU A 55 6.79 1.59 5.62
N SER A 56 7.38 0.39 5.64
CA SER A 56 8.71 0.12 5.07
C SER A 56 8.78 -1.32 4.56
N MET A 57 9.80 -1.64 3.76
CA MET A 57 10.08 -3.03 3.35
C MET A 57 10.26 -3.93 4.58
N ALA A 58 11.06 -3.49 5.56
CA ALA A 58 11.29 -4.22 6.81
C ALA A 58 10.01 -4.40 7.64
N GLY A 59 9.12 -3.40 7.65
CA GLY A 59 7.81 -3.49 8.30
C GLY A 59 6.93 -4.55 7.65
N GLY A 60 6.85 -4.57 6.32
CA GLY A 60 6.15 -5.62 5.57
C GLY A 60 6.75 -7.01 5.82
N ASP A 61 8.08 -7.14 5.78
CA ASP A 61 8.78 -8.42 5.96
C ASP A 61 8.57 -8.97 7.38
N ARG A 62 8.48 -8.10 8.38
CA ARG A 62 8.13 -8.48 9.75
C ARG A 62 6.72 -9.05 9.83
N LEU A 63 5.74 -8.41 9.18
CA LEU A 63 4.37 -8.91 9.12
C LEU A 63 4.29 -10.27 8.42
N MET A 64 5.06 -10.48 7.35
CA MET A 64 5.19 -11.78 6.68
C MET A 64 5.71 -12.86 7.64
N LYS A 65 6.77 -12.55 8.40
CA LYS A 65 7.34 -13.49 9.38
C LYS A 65 6.38 -13.80 10.52
N GLU A 66 5.66 -12.81 11.02
CA GLU A 66 4.61 -13.00 12.04
C GLU A 66 3.47 -13.88 11.51
N ALA A 67 3.11 -13.74 10.23
CA ALA A 67 2.13 -14.61 9.60
C ALA A 67 2.62 -16.06 9.49
N GLU A 68 3.88 -16.28 9.09
CA GLU A 68 4.49 -17.61 8.99
C GLU A 68 4.53 -18.31 10.36
N GLN A 69 4.87 -17.57 11.42
CA GLN A 69 4.80 -18.06 12.80
C GLN A 69 3.37 -18.43 13.19
N ALA A 70 2.39 -17.61 12.83
CA ALA A 70 0.99 -17.89 13.09
C ALA A 70 0.50 -19.15 12.34
N VAL A 71 0.89 -19.34 11.07
CA VAL A 71 0.62 -20.57 10.31
C VAL A 71 1.24 -21.79 10.99
N SER A 72 2.50 -21.69 11.42
CA SER A 72 3.21 -22.78 12.12
C SER A 72 2.53 -23.16 13.43
N GLY A 73 1.94 -22.17 14.12
CA GLY A 73 1.11 -22.37 15.31
C GLY A 73 -0.37 -22.69 15.03
N GLN A 74 -0.74 -22.97 13.77
CA GLN A 74 -2.11 -23.24 13.32
C GLN A 74 -3.12 -22.11 13.61
N ASN A 75 -2.63 -20.90 13.88
CA ASN A 75 -3.44 -19.70 14.08
C ASN A 75 -3.68 -19.01 12.73
N TYR A 76 -4.48 -19.65 11.89
CA TYR A 76 -4.76 -19.19 10.53
C TYR A 76 -5.49 -17.85 10.49
N THR A 77 -6.31 -17.54 11.50
CA THR A 77 -6.98 -16.22 11.61
C THR A 77 -5.98 -15.09 11.79
N LEU A 78 -4.99 -15.27 12.69
CA LEU A 78 -3.93 -14.29 12.87
C LEU A 78 -3.03 -14.20 11.62
N ALA A 79 -2.70 -15.35 11.00
CA ALA A 79 -1.92 -15.38 9.77
C ALA A 79 -2.61 -14.58 8.65
N ALA A 80 -3.92 -14.77 8.45
CA ALA A 80 -4.69 -14.04 7.46
C ALA A 80 -4.64 -12.52 7.70
N LYS A 81 -4.82 -12.09 8.96
CA LYS A 81 -4.73 -10.68 9.35
C LYS A 81 -3.35 -10.10 9.02
N LYS A 82 -2.27 -10.78 9.42
CA LYS A 82 -0.89 -10.33 9.21
C LYS A 82 -0.52 -10.25 7.73
N LEU A 83 -0.96 -11.22 6.93
CA LEU A 83 -0.76 -11.19 5.48
C LEU A 83 -1.56 -10.07 4.81
N GLN A 84 -2.77 -9.78 5.27
CA GLN A 84 -3.54 -8.64 4.78
C GLN A 84 -2.84 -7.31 5.09
N GLU A 85 -2.33 -7.13 6.32
CA GLU A 85 -1.55 -5.95 6.71
C GLU A 85 -0.28 -5.83 5.85
N ALA A 86 0.46 -6.93 5.65
CA ALA A 86 1.65 -6.94 4.80
C ALA A 86 1.34 -6.51 3.36
N ARG A 87 0.27 -7.05 2.76
CA ARG A 87 -0.20 -6.66 1.42
C ARG A 87 -0.49 -5.17 1.34
N GLN A 88 -1.15 -4.59 2.35
CA GLN A 88 -1.47 -3.16 2.38
C GLN A 88 -0.19 -2.31 2.43
N VAL A 89 0.76 -2.67 3.30
CA VAL A 89 2.06 -1.99 3.41
C VAL A 89 2.81 -2.03 2.08
N TYR A 90 2.97 -3.21 1.48
CA TYR A 90 3.67 -3.34 0.20
C TYR A 90 2.94 -2.62 -0.95
N ASN A 91 1.60 -2.67 -0.99
CA ASN A 91 0.85 -1.96 -2.01
C ASN A 91 1.06 -0.44 -1.91
N GLN A 92 0.96 0.11 -0.70
CA GLN A 92 1.19 1.53 -0.46
C GLN A 92 2.60 1.94 -0.86
N LEU A 93 3.60 1.15 -0.47
CA LEU A 93 4.99 1.45 -0.74
C LEU A 93 5.33 1.34 -2.24
N SER A 94 4.76 0.36 -2.95
CA SER A 94 4.92 0.24 -4.41
C SER A 94 4.34 1.46 -5.13
N ASN A 95 3.15 1.92 -4.73
CA ASN A 95 2.52 3.12 -5.28
C ASN A 95 3.38 4.37 -5.06
N PHE A 96 3.91 4.56 -3.84
CA PHE A 96 4.81 5.70 -3.56
C PHE A 96 6.07 5.68 -4.42
N TYR A 97 6.69 4.52 -4.63
CA TYR A 97 7.84 4.42 -5.52
C TYR A 97 7.46 4.68 -6.99
N GLN A 98 6.24 4.35 -7.42
CA GLN A 98 5.74 4.71 -8.76
C GLN A 98 5.54 6.22 -8.90
N GLU A 99 4.96 6.87 -7.89
CA GLU A 99 4.77 8.34 -7.85
C GLU A 99 6.12 9.08 -7.88
N LEU A 100 7.10 8.60 -7.11
CA LEU A 100 8.46 9.14 -7.14
C LEU A 100 9.13 8.90 -8.50
N ASN A 101 9.01 7.70 -9.07
CA ASN A 101 9.52 7.42 -10.41
C ASN A 101 8.96 8.41 -11.44
N ALA A 102 7.65 8.68 -11.42
CA ALA A 102 7.01 9.64 -12.31
C ALA A 102 7.55 11.07 -12.09
N SER A 103 7.74 11.47 -10.83
CA SER A 103 8.21 12.81 -10.46
C SER A 103 9.64 13.11 -10.94
N PHE A 104 10.50 12.09 -11.05
CA PHE A 104 11.88 12.23 -11.54
C PHE A 104 12.03 11.88 -13.03
N SER A 105 10.96 11.44 -13.69
CA SER A 105 11.01 11.06 -15.10
C SER A 105 11.33 12.27 -15.99
N GLY A 106 12.35 12.14 -16.85
CA GLY A 106 12.83 13.24 -17.68
C GLY A 106 13.66 14.31 -16.95
N ILE A 107 13.81 14.20 -15.62
CA ILE A 107 14.63 15.10 -14.80
C ILE A 107 15.93 14.40 -14.40
N ASP A 108 15.81 13.26 -13.71
CA ASP A 108 16.94 12.43 -13.31
C ASP A 108 16.61 10.96 -13.58
N ILE A 109 17.15 10.45 -14.68
CA ILE A 109 16.92 9.07 -15.15
C ILE A 109 17.41 8.06 -14.11
N ARG A 110 18.52 8.33 -13.41
CA ARG A 110 19.09 7.40 -12.43
C ARG A 110 18.20 7.29 -11.21
N VAL A 111 17.67 8.41 -10.74
CA VAL A 111 16.71 8.43 -9.63
C VAL A 111 15.42 7.75 -10.06
N SER A 112 14.85 8.12 -11.22
CA SER A 112 13.64 7.50 -11.78
C SER A 112 13.79 5.97 -11.87
N ASP A 113 14.87 5.47 -12.46
CA ASP A 113 15.12 4.02 -12.57
C ASP A 113 15.27 3.32 -11.20
N SER A 114 15.89 3.99 -10.22
CA SER A 114 15.99 3.47 -8.86
C SER A 114 14.61 3.28 -8.23
N GLN A 115 13.72 4.28 -8.35
CA GLN A 115 12.36 4.18 -7.81
C GLN A 115 11.52 3.16 -8.58
N ARG A 116 11.67 3.07 -9.90
CA ARG A 116 11.00 2.03 -10.72
C ARG A 116 11.39 0.62 -10.26
N LYS A 117 12.67 0.38 -9.95
CA LYS A 117 13.13 -0.93 -9.44
C LYS A 117 12.52 -1.23 -8.07
N LYS A 118 12.50 -0.27 -7.15
CA LYS A 118 11.87 -0.43 -5.84
C LYS A 118 10.37 -0.69 -5.94
N ALA A 119 9.66 0.03 -6.81
CA ALA A 119 8.24 -0.20 -7.07
C ALA A 119 7.97 -1.64 -7.49
N LEU A 120 8.80 -2.17 -8.40
CA LEU A 120 8.70 -3.55 -8.87
C LEU A 120 8.99 -4.57 -7.77
N GLU A 121 10.08 -4.38 -7.02
CA GLU A 121 10.45 -5.24 -5.89
C GLU A 121 9.34 -5.30 -4.83
N THR A 122 8.82 -4.13 -4.44
CA THR A 122 7.72 -4.05 -3.47
C THR A 122 6.44 -4.68 -4.01
N ALA A 123 6.12 -4.51 -5.30
CA ALA A 123 4.98 -5.18 -5.92
C ALA A 123 5.11 -6.71 -5.92
N GLN A 124 6.32 -7.25 -6.10
CA GLN A 124 6.59 -8.68 -5.97
C GLN A 124 6.31 -9.16 -4.54
N LYS A 125 6.76 -8.43 -3.52
CA LYS A 125 6.45 -8.72 -2.12
C LYS A 125 4.95 -8.68 -1.80
N ARG A 126 4.22 -7.71 -2.36
CA ARG A 126 2.75 -7.67 -2.27
C ARG A 126 2.11 -8.93 -2.84
N ASP A 127 2.60 -9.41 -3.97
CA ASP A 127 2.04 -10.59 -4.64
C ASP A 127 2.40 -11.89 -3.88
N GLU A 128 3.59 -11.98 -3.29
CA GLU A 128 3.98 -13.07 -2.36
C GLU A 128 3.02 -13.13 -1.16
N ALA A 129 2.78 -11.98 -0.51
CA ALA A 129 1.85 -11.88 0.61
C ALA A 129 0.41 -12.24 0.19
N THR A 130 0.00 -11.84 -1.02
CA THR A 130 -1.30 -12.17 -1.61
C THR A 130 -1.43 -13.69 -1.84
N TYR A 131 -0.37 -14.34 -2.30
CA TYR A 131 -0.36 -15.78 -2.54
C TYR A 131 -0.51 -16.55 -1.24
N GLN A 132 0.30 -16.20 -0.23
CA GLN A 132 0.21 -16.84 1.09
C GLN A 132 -1.17 -16.62 1.72
N LEU A 133 -1.77 -15.44 1.58
CA LEU A 133 -3.11 -15.18 2.09
C LEU A 133 -4.15 -16.09 1.44
N ALA A 134 -4.04 -16.33 0.13
CA ALA A 134 -4.92 -17.27 -0.56
C ALA A 134 -4.79 -18.69 -0.01
N LEU A 135 -3.55 -19.15 0.28
CA LEU A 135 -3.32 -20.46 0.88
C LEU A 135 -3.91 -20.57 2.29
N VAL A 136 -3.80 -19.51 3.10
CA VAL A 136 -4.41 -19.46 4.43
C VAL A 136 -5.94 -19.54 4.35
N HIS A 137 -6.57 -18.81 3.42
CA HIS A 137 -8.01 -18.93 3.20
C HIS A 137 -8.44 -20.33 2.74
N ARG A 138 -7.63 -20.99 1.89
CA ARG A 138 -7.86 -22.40 1.54
C ARG A 138 -7.81 -23.30 2.78
N ALA A 139 -6.82 -23.13 3.65
CA ALA A 139 -6.70 -23.90 4.90
C ALA A 139 -7.89 -23.66 5.85
N LEU A 140 -8.53 -22.50 5.76
CA LEU A 140 -9.75 -22.15 6.48
C LEU A 140 -11.05 -22.62 5.79
N ASN A 141 -10.97 -23.37 4.69
CA ASN A 141 -12.12 -23.75 3.85
C ASN A 141 -12.91 -22.54 3.33
N GLN A 142 -12.21 -21.47 2.93
CA GLN A 142 -12.79 -20.24 2.37
C GLN A 142 -12.31 -19.99 0.93
N PRO A 143 -12.65 -20.88 -0.03
CA PRO A 143 -12.20 -20.74 -1.41
C PRO A 143 -12.71 -19.45 -2.08
N GLU A 144 -13.86 -18.92 -1.65
CA GLU A 144 -14.46 -17.68 -2.16
C GLU A 144 -13.56 -16.47 -1.90
N LEU A 145 -12.75 -16.51 -0.84
CA LEU A 145 -11.76 -15.49 -0.52
C LEU A 145 -10.42 -15.77 -1.20
N ALA A 146 -10.06 -17.04 -1.40
CA ALA A 146 -8.81 -17.42 -2.06
C ALA A 146 -8.80 -17.13 -3.56
N VAL A 147 -9.87 -17.47 -4.28
CA VAL A 147 -9.99 -17.31 -5.74
C VAL A 147 -9.67 -15.89 -6.24
N PRO A 148 -10.29 -14.81 -5.71
CA PRO A 148 -9.98 -13.46 -6.20
C PRO A 148 -8.53 -13.05 -5.97
N LEU A 149 -7.90 -13.53 -4.90
CA LEU A 149 -6.47 -13.28 -4.62
C LEU A 149 -5.56 -13.99 -5.62
N LEU A 150 -5.88 -15.24 -5.98
CA LEU A 150 -5.14 -16.00 -7.00
C LEU A 150 -5.25 -15.35 -8.39
N ILE A 151 -6.44 -14.88 -8.77
CA ILE A 151 -6.64 -14.13 -10.01
C ILE A 151 -5.83 -12.82 -10.01
N GLN A 152 -5.79 -12.11 -8.87
CA GLN A 152 -5.00 -10.90 -8.73
C GLN A 152 -3.50 -11.16 -9.00
N ILE A 153 -2.96 -12.27 -8.49
CA ILE A 153 -1.55 -12.64 -8.71
C ILE A 153 -1.28 -12.93 -10.18
N ILE A 154 -2.16 -13.66 -10.87
CA ILE A 154 -2.00 -13.96 -12.30
C ILE A 154 -1.98 -12.67 -13.13
N LYS A 155 -2.87 -11.72 -12.82
CA LYS A 155 -2.89 -10.40 -13.48
C LYS A 155 -1.60 -9.61 -13.24
N SER A 156 -1.03 -9.71 -12.04
CA SER A 156 0.15 -8.94 -11.65
C SER A 156 1.47 -9.56 -12.15
N GLN A 157 1.64 -10.87 -11.97
CA GLN A 157 2.89 -11.58 -12.28
C GLN A 157 2.94 -12.22 -13.66
N ASN A 158 1.84 -12.19 -14.44
CA ASN A 158 1.67 -12.96 -15.68
C ASN A 158 1.70 -14.48 -15.42
N PRO A 159 0.80 -15.28 -16.04
CA PRO A 159 0.73 -16.73 -15.80
C PRO A 159 2.00 -17.49 -16.17
N THR A 160 2.90 -16.91 -16.98
CA THR A 160 4.18 -17.54 -17.39
C THR A 160 5.28 -17.46 -16.34
N ARG A 161 5.15 -16.61 -15.31
CA ARG A 161 6.12 -16.52 -14.21
C ARG A 161 5.79 -17.50 -13.10
N GLU A 162 6.79 -17.88 -12.32
CA GLU A 162 6.66 -18.90 -11.27
C GLU A 162 5.49 -18.65 -10.31
N LEU A 163 5.31 -17.43 -9.81
CA LEU A 163 4.20 -17.13 -8.90
C LEU A 163 2.84 -17.17 -9.62
N GLY A 164 2.77 -16.74 -10.88
CA GLY A 164 1.57 -16.84 -11.72
C GLY A 164 1.18 -18.29 -12.01
N LYS A 165 2.15 -19.15 -12.34
CA LYS A 165 1.93 -20.60 -12.50
C LYS A 165 1.40 -21.24 -11.22
N LYS A 166 2.01 -20.94 -10.07
CA LYS A 166 1.55 -21.42 -8.76
C LYS A 166 0.12 -20.98 -8.49
N ALA A 167 -0.20 -19.71 -8.71
CA ALA A 167 -1.55 -19.20 -8.50
C ALA A 167 -2.58 -19.89 -9.41
N TYR A 168 -2.23 -20.11 -10.69
CA TYR A 168 -3.10 -20.83 -11.63
C TYR A 168 -3.29 -22.30 -11.21
N GLN A 169 -2.23 -22.97 -10.80
CA GLN A 169 -2.30 -24.34 -10.28
C GLN A 169 -3.24 -24.42 -9.06
N GLN A 170 -3.19 -23.43 -8.16
CA GLN A 170 -4.12 -23.39 -7.03
C GLN A 170 -5.58 -23.19 -7.48
N LEU A 171 -5.85 -22.43 -8.54
CA LEU A 171 -7.20 -22.30 -9.10
C LEU A 171 -7.70 -23.61 -9.72
N PHE A 172 -6.82 -24.35 -10.39
CA PHE A 172 -7.13 -25.65 -10.97
C PHE A 172 -7.47 -26.68 -9.88
N GLU A 173 -6.68 -26.74 -8.80
CA GLU A 173 -6.95 -27.62 -7.65
C GLU A 173 -8.26 -27.29 -6.91
N LEU A 174 -8.68 -26.02 -6.96
CA LEU A 174 -9.98 -25.59 -6.41
C LEU A 174 -11.16 -25.90 -7.35
N GLY A 175 -10.90 -26.40 -8.57
CA GLY A 175 -11.93 -26.61 -9.59
C GLY A 175 -12.50 -25.32 -10.17
N PHE A 176 -11.84 -24.17 -9.96
CA PHE A 176 -12.28 -22.89 -10.54
C PHE A 176 -11.99 -22.81 -12.04
N VAL A 177 -10.94 -23.51 -12.49
CA VAL A 177 -10.62 -23.72 -13.90
C VAL A 177 -10.49 -25.22 -14.18
N ASP A 178 -10.81 -25.63 -15.40
CA ASP A 178 -10.88 -27.04 -15.82
C ASP A 178 -9.64 -27.52 -16.60
N THR A 179 -8.76 -26.59 -16.98
CA THR A 179 -7.61 -26.86 -17.83
C THR A 179 -6.32 -26.57 -17.05
N ALA A 180 -5.38 -27.52 -17.02
CA ALA A 180 -4.08 -27.31 -16.37
C ALA A 180 -3.16 -26.39 -17.20
N TYR A 181 -2.35 -25.58 -16.52
CA TYR A 181 -1.32 -24.73 -17.13
C TYR A 181 -0.02 -24.75 -16.32
N PRO A 182 1.17 -24.90 -16.96
CA PRO A 182 1.34 -25.22 -18.38
C PRO A 182 0.73 -26.59 -18.72
N ARG A 183 0.29 -26.79 -19.96
CA ARG A 183 -0.26 -28.07 -20.40
C ARG A 183 0.79 -29.16 -20.17
N GLN A 184 0.39 -30.27 -19.56
CA GLN A 184 1.27 -31.44 -19.41
C GLN A 184 1.77 -31.86 -20.79
N GLY A 185 3.09 -31.83 -21.01
CA GLY A 185 3.72 -32.17 -22.30
C GLY A 185 4.20 -30.99 -23.15
N ALA A 186 3.94 -29.74 -22.76
CA ALA A 186 4.60 -28.58 -23.38
C ALA A 186 5.99 -28.38 -22.75
N LYS A 187 7.05 -28.89 -23.41
CA LYS A 187 8.44 -28.51 -23.15
C LYS A 187 8.87 -27.43 -24.14
#